data_AF-W1Y0S1-F1
#
_entry.id   AF-W1Y0S1-F1
#
_cell.length_a   1.000
_cell.length_b   1.000
_cell.length_c   1.000
_cell.angle_alpha   90.00
_cell.angle_beta   90.00
_cell.angle_gamma   90.00
#
_symmetry.space_group_name_H-M   'P 1'
#
loop_
_entity.id
_entity.type
_entity.pdbx_description
1 polymer ?
#
loop_
_entity_poly.entity_id
_entity_poly.type
_entity_poly.pdbx_seq_one_letter_code
_entity_poly.pdbx_strand_id
1 'polypeptide(L)'
;ERMWPLSRQCYTAEGQDIELAQYGTSNTGRFKTLYREGLKNRYGALMQTISGVHYNFSLPMAFWQAKCGDISGADAKEKISAGYFRVIRNYYRFGWVIPYLFGA
;
A
#
# COMPACT_ATOMS: atom_id res chain seq x y z
N GLU A 1 -15.07 7.13 -21.19
CA GLU A 1 -13.73 6.83 -20.64
C GLU A 1 -13.45 5.33 -20.72
N ARG A 2 -12.18 4.91 -20.56
CA ARG A 2 -11.74 3.50 -20.44
C ARG A 2 -10.64 3.39 -19.38
N MET A 3 -10.48 2.24 -18.73
CA MET A 3 -9.42 2.01 -17.74
C MET A 3 -8.11 1.60 -18.43
N TRP A 4 -6.99 2.14 -17.95
CA TRP A 4 -5.65 1.77 -18.43
C TRP A 4 -5.25 0.40 -17.88
N PRO A 5 -4.83 -0.57 -18.72
CA PRO A 5 -4.65 -1.96 -18.30
C PRO A 5 -3.26 -2.31 -17.72
N LEU A 6 -2.34 -1.35 -17.62
CA LEU A 6 -0.95 -1.58 -17.19
C LEU A 6 -0.59 -0.77 -15.94
N SER A 7 0.47 -1.18 -15.23
CA SER A 7 0.98 -0.47 -14.05
C SER A 7 1.62 0.89 -14.37
N ARG A 8 2.33 1.01 -15.51
CA ARG A 8 2.91 2.28 -15.97
C ARG A 8 2.14 2.86 -17.14
N GLN A 9 2.04 4.18 -17.16
CA GLN A 9 1.55 4.93 -18.32
C GLN A 9 2.62 4.93 -19.41
N CYS A 10 2.21 4.78 -20.67
CA CYS A 10 3.12 4.89 -21.83
C CYS A 10 3.19 6.32 -22.39
N TYR A 11 2.13 7.12 -22.21
CA TYR A 11 1.98 8.43 -22.84
C TYR A 11 1.54 9.47 -21.81
N THR A 12 2.50 10.24 -21.33
CA THR A 12 2.26 11.44 -20.56
C THR A 12 3.41 12.38 -20.87
N ALA A 13 3.11 13.55 -21.42
CA ALA A 13 4.15 14.54 -21.72
C ALA A 13 4.78 15.02 -20.40
N GLU A 14 6.11 15.14 -20.36
CA GLU A 14 6.79 15.80 -19.25
C GLU A 14 6.24 17.23 -19.12
N GLY A 15 5.72 17.58 -17.94
CA GLY A 15 5.18 18.91 -17.65
C GLY A 15 3.65 19.04 -17.67
N GLN A 16 2.90 17.95 -17.76
CA GLN A 16 1.42 18.02 -17.79
C GLN A 16 0.79 18.31 -16.42
N ASP A 17 -0.15 19.27 -16.41
CA ASP A 17 -1.04 19.59 -15.30
C ASP A 17 -2.03 18.44 -15.04
N ILE A 18 -1.54 17.38 -14.40
CA ILE A 18 -2.41 16.33 -13.88
C ILE A 18 -3.22 16.93 -12.74
N GLU A 19 -4.54 16.97 -12.91
CA GLU A 19 -5.45 17.41 -11.87
C GLU A 19 -5.30 16.50 -10.66
N LEU A 20 -5.04 17.10 -9.50
CA LEU A 20 -4.98 16.37 -8.25
C LEU A 20 -6.37 15.90 -7.85
N ALA A 21 -6.44 14.80 -7.10
CA ALA A 21 -7.72 14.35 -6.58
C ALA A 21 -8.37 15.42 -5.69
N GLN A 22 -9.60 15.79 -6.04
CA GLN A 22 -10.42 16.78 -5.35
C GLN A 22 -11.32 16.10 -4.32
N TYR A 23 -11.31 16.58 -3.07
CA TYR A 23 -12.10 16.02 -1.96
C TYR A 23 -13.09 17.03 -1.35
N GLY A 24 -13.50 18.04 -2.11
CA GLY A 24 -14.42 19.10 -1.68
C GLY A 24 -13.79 20.12 -0.72
N THR A 25 -14.64 20.91 -0.05
CA THR A 25 -14.23 22.08 0.74
C THR A 25 -14.04 21.82 2.23
N SER A 26 -14.37 20.62 2.72
CA SER A 26 -14.13 20.24 4.13
C SER A 26 -12.64 20.30 4.48
N ASN A 27 -12.30 20.56 5.75
CA ASN A 27 -10.90 20.61 6.18
C ASN A 27 -10.15 19.31 5.86
N THR A 28 -10.76 18.15 6.15
CA THR A 28 -10.19 16.84 5.81
C THR A 28 -10.00 16.66 4.31
N GLY A 29 -10.95 17.14 3.50
CA GLY A 29 -10.87 17.10 2.04
C GLY A 29 -9.72 17.95 1.50
N ARG A 30 -9.68 19.23 1.89
CA ARG A 30 -8.61 20.16 1.53
C ARG A 30 -7.23 19.65 1.97
N PHE A 31 -7.14 19.05 3.15
CA PHE A 31 -5.90 18.44 3.63
C PHE A 31 -5.44 17.26 2.75
N LYS A 32 -6.35 16.40 2.29
CA LYS A 32 -6.03 15.29 1.37
C LYS A 32 -5.58 15.77 -0.02
N THR A 33 -6.15 16.86 -0.52
CA THR A 33 -5.71 17.51 -1.77
C THR A 33 -4.34 18.18 -1.58
N LEU A 34 -4.14 18.91 -0.48
CA LEU A 34 -2.85 19.51 -0.13
C LEU A 34 -1.73 18.46 0.04
N TYR A 35 -2.04 17.31 0.63
CA TYR A 35 -1.09 16.19 0.70
C TYR A 35 -0.62 15.75 -0.70
N ARG A 36 -1.54 15.69 -1.68
CA ARG A 36 -1.21 15.34 -3.08
C ARG A 36 -0.42 16.43 -3.79
N GLU A 37 -0.69 17.70 -3.48
CA GLU A 37 0.12 18.82 -3.94
C GLU A 37 1.56 18.69 -3.42
N GLY A 38 1.73 18.32 -2.15
CA GLY A 38 3.04 18.00 -1.58
C GLY A 38 3.76 16.85 -2.31
N LEU A 39 3.05 15.79 -2.68
CA LEU A 39 3.61 14.67 -3.45
C LEU A 39 3.99 15.07 -4.88
N LYS A 40 3.14 15.86 -5.57
CA LYS A 40 3.42 16.42 -6.90
C LYS A 40 4.72 17.24 -6.86
N ASN A 41 4.89 18.11 -5.87
CA ASN A 41 6.07 18.96 -5.75
C ASN A 41 7.36 18.22 -5.37
N ARG A 42 7.27 17.08 -4.67
CA ARG A 42 8.45 16.31 -4.24
C ARG A 42 8.90 15.26 -5.24
N TYR A 43 7.95 14.60 -5.92
CA TYR A 43 8.21 13.40 -6.72
C TYR A 43 7.75 13.53 -8.18
N GLY A 44 7.08 14.63 -8.53
CA GLY A 44 6.43 14.80 -9.83
C GLY A 44 5.08 14.08 -9.92
N ALA A 45 4.12 14.68 -10.63
CA ALA A 45 2.79 14.09 -10.80
C ALA A 45 2.83 12.76 -11.58
N LEU A 46 3.77 12.61 -12.53
CA LEU A 46 3.92 11.41 -13.33
C LEU A 46 4.29 10.17 -12.50
N MET A 47 5.14 10.31 -11.47
CA MET A 47 5.46 9.18 -10.59
C MET A 47 4.23 8.71 -9.81
N GLN A 48 3.32 9.63 -9.46
CA GLN A 48 2.12 9.35 -8.69
C GLN A 48 1.01 8.67 -9.50
N THR A 49 1.12 8.62 -10.84
CA THR A 49 0.15 7.91 -11.68
C THR A 49 0.45 6.42 -11.81
N ILE A 50 1.64 5.96 -11.41
CA ILE A 50 1.97 4.52 -11.40
C ILE A 50 0.93 3.79 -10.54
N SER A 51 0.29 2.78 -11.12
CA SER A 51 -0.75 1.99 -10.47
C SER A 51 -0.24 0.61 -10.07
N GLY A 52 -0.86 0.03 -9.06
CA GLY A 52 -0.53 -1.30 -8.57
C GLY A 52 -1.67 -1.88 -7.75
N VAL A 53 -1.53 -3.15 -7.35
CA VAL A 53 -2.51 -3.87 -6.55
C VAL A 53 -1.94 -4.14 -5.16
N HIS A 54 -2.70 -3.80 -4.12
CA HIS A 54 -2.32 -4.08 -2.73
C HIS A 54 -3.08 -5.30 -2.21
N TYR A 55 -2.36 -6.33 -1.79
CA TYR A 55 -2.93 -7.53 -1.16
C TYR A 55 -2.90 -7.41 0.37
N ASN A 56 -4.07 -7.34 0.99
CA ASN A 56 -4.23 -7.25 2.45
C ASN A 56 -4.58 -8.64 3.00
N PHE A 57 -3.80 -9.13 3.97
CA PHE A 57 -3.93 -10.49 4.49
C PHE A 57 -3.82 -10.52 6.01
N SER A 58 -4.63 -11.39 6.63
CA SER A 58 -4.54 -11.70 8.06
C SER A 58 -4.75 -13.18 8.32
N LEU A 59 -4.00 -13.73 9.28
CA LEU A 59 -4.19 -15.09 9.78
C LEU A 59 -5.35 -15.12 10.79
N PRO A 60 -6.18 -16.18 10.79
CA PRO A 60 -7.28 -16.33 11.73
C PRO A 60 -6.76 -16.44 13.17
N MET A 61 -7.57 -16.05 14.15
CA MET A 61 -7.18 -16.15 15.58
C MET A 61 -6.84 -17.59 15.99
N ALA A 62 -7.51 -18.58 15.40
CA ALA A 62 -7.21 -20.00 15.60
C ALA A 62 -5.74 -20.36 15.31
N PHE A 63 -5.10 -19.72 14.31
CA PHE A 63 -3.67 -19.94 14.02
C PHE A 63 -2.78 -19.52 15.20
N TRP A 64 -3.09 -18.36 15.79
CA TRP A 64 -2.34 -17.83 16.92
C TRP A 64 -2.60 -18.61 18.20
N GLN A 65 -3.85 -19.03 18.42
CA GLN A 65 -4.23 -19.88 19.56
C GLN A 65 -3.51 -21.23 19.49
N ALA A 66 -3.53 -21.89 18.34
CA ALA A 66 -2.84 -23.17 18.15
C ALA A 66 -1.32 -23.07 18.36
N LYS A 67 -0.71 -21.94 17.99
CA LYS A 67 0.73 -21.71 18.12
C LYS A 67 1.17 -21.30 19.52
N CYS A 68 0.33 -20.56 20.25
CA CYS A 68 0.72 -19.85 21.46
C CYS A 68 -0.01 -20.30 22.73
N GLY A 69 -0.93 -21.29 22.62
CA GLY A 69 -1.79 -21.75 23.70
C GLY A 69 -2.93 -20.77 23.97
N ASP A 70 -3.47 -20.78 25.19
CA ASP A 70 -4.43 -19.77 25.64
C ASP A 70 -3.78 -18.39 25.62
N ILE A 71 -4.13 -17.59 24.61
CA ILE A 71 -3.69 -16.23 24.45
C ILE A 71 -4.77 -15.30 25.02
N SER A 72 -4.65 -14.97 26.30
CA SER A 72 -5.44 -13.91 26.94
C SER A 72 -4.68 -12.58 26.94
N GLY A 73 -5.38 -11.48 26.65
CA GLY A 73 -4.91 -10.12 26.96
C GLY A 73 -3.69 -9.61 26.18
N ALA A 74 -2.81 -8.88 26.86
CA ALA A 74 -1.69 -8.12 26.27
C ALA A 74 -0.67 -9.03 25.54
N ASP A 75 -0.38 -10.21 26.11
CA ASP A 75 0.55 -11.19 25.55
C ASP A 75 0.10 -11.70 24.16
N ALA A 76 -1.20 -11.79 23.92
CA ALA A 76 -1.76 -12.18 22.63
C ALA A 76 -1.38 -11.19 21.52
N LYS A 77 -1.59 -9.89 21.80
CA LYS A 77 -1.30 -8.79 20.87
C LYS A 77 0.19 -8.72 20.53
N GLU A 78 1.05 -8.89 21.52
CA GLU A 78 2.50 -8.89 21.31
C GLU A 78 2.95 -10.07 20.44
N LYS A 79 2.45 -11.28 20.73
CA LYS A 79 2.76 -12.48 19.94
C LYS A 79 2.28 -12.37 18.49
N ILE A 80 1.08 -11.83 18.26
CA ILE A 80 0.55 -11.55 16.91
C ILE A 80 1.42 -10.51 16.20
N SER A 81 1.78 -9.42 16.86
CA SER A 81 2.62 -8.36 16.28
C SER A 81 4.01 -8.90 15.92
N ALA A 82 4.65 -9.64 16.83
CA ALA A 82 5.93 -10.32 16.57
C ALA A 82 5.83 -11.32 15.42
N GLY A 83 4.68 -12.01 15.31
CA GLY A 83 4.36 -12.90 14.21
C GLY A 83 4.29 -12.19 12.86
N TYR A 84 3.56 -11.09 12.74
CA TYR A 84 3.52 -10.31 11.50
C TYR A 84 4.85 -9.64 11.18
N PHE A 85 5.62 -9.18 12.17
CA PHE A 85 7.00 -8.73 11.92
C PHE A 85 7.89 -9.86 11.40
N ARG A 86 7.68 -11.11 11.83
CA ARG A 86 8.36 -12.27 11.22
C ARG A 86 7.95 -12.48 9.77
N VAL A 87 6.66 -12.33 9.44
CA VAL A 87 6.18 -12.36 8.05
C VAL A 87 6.84 -11.26 7.22
N ILE A 88 6.88 -10.03 7.70
CA ILE A 88 7.55 -8.89 7.04
C ILE A 88 9.02 -9.22 6.79
N ARG A 89 9.78 -9.69 7.78
CA ARG A 89 11.20 -10.04 7.59
C ARG A 89 11.39 -11.11 6.51
N ASN A 90 10.52 -12.11 6.46
CA ASN A 90 10.57 -13.15 5.42
C ASN A 90 10.15 -12.60 4.05
N TYR A 91 9.19 -11.68 4.00
CA TYR A 91 8.81 -10.96 2.78
C TYR A 91 9.98 -10.15 2.24
N TYR A 92 10.74 -9.45 3.07
CA TYR A 92 11.95 -8.74 2.61
C TYR A 92 13.05 -9.70 2.09
N ARG A 93 13.17 -10.91 2.66
CA ARG A 93 14.18 -11.90 2.25
C ARG A 93 13.82 -12.63 0.95
N PHE A 94 12.55 -12.96 0.76
CA PHE A 94 12.11 -13.88 -0.30
C PHE A 94 10.99 -13.32 -1.19
N GLY A 95 10.48 -12.13 -0.89
CA GLY A 95 9.37 -11.50 -1.60
C GLY A 95 9.71 -11.07 -3.02
N TRP A 96 10.98 -11.11 -3.43
CA TRP A 96 11.40 -10.93 -4.83
C TRP A 96 10.76 -11.96 -5.78
N VAL A 97 10.27 -13.09 -5.26
CA VAL A 97 9.52 -14.07 -6.06
C VAL A 97 8.22 -13.48 -6.64
N ILE A 98 7.64 -12.48 -5.98
CA ILE A 98 6.40 -11.82 -6.43
C ILE A 98 6.62 -11.02 -7.72
N PRO A 99 7.56 -10.04 -7.79
CA PRO A 99 7.85 -9.36 -9.05
C PRO A 99 8.43 -10.30 -10.10
N TYR A 100 9.09 -11.41 -9.71
CA TYR A 100 9.55 -12.42 -10.67
C TYR A 100 8.40 -13.14 -11.37
N LEU A 101 7.35 -13.54 -10.64
CA LEU A 101 6.21 -14.28 -11.21
C LEU A 101 5.14 -13.37 -11.81
N PHE A 102 4.93 -12.18 -11.25
CA PHE A 102 3.77 -11.33 -11.54
C PHE A 102 4.13 -9.89 -11.94
N GLY A 103 5.41 -9.58 -12.15
CA GLY A 103 5.81 -8.25 -12.61
C GLY A 103 5.32 -7.96 -14.03
N ALA A 104 4.49 -6.92 -14.18
CA ALA A 104 3.91 -6.47 -15.45
C ALA A 104 3.68 -4.95 -15.45
#